data_AF-A0A6J6JU90-F1
#
_entry.id   AF-A0A6J6JU90-F1
#
_cell.length_a   1.000
_cell.length_b   1.000
_cell.length_c   1.000
_cell.angle_alpha   90.00
_cell.angle_beta   90.00
_cell.angle_gamma   90.00
#
_symmetry.space_group_name_H-M   'P 1'
#
loop_
_entity.id
_entity.type
_entity.pdbx_description
1 polymer ?
#
loop_
_entity_poly.entity_id
_entity_poly.type
_entity_poly.pdbx_seq_one_letter_code
_entity_poly.pdbx_strand_id
1 'polypeptide(L)'
;MLEITSELVGPGPWSDEVAARVILQRSLSAVLASLRGQREEAENQFAAALALSGGQAVDEARVVAYSMRAALASDGLPERALEDVQRARQLSSALGKQELAAVAAIGEGWAHGELGQLDQAAQVLQAASAEVPGNLERSVAQLRLAEVQLRMGDRATARATVDAARETLLEAEARYWGARAVLLTGAIDRDRGGRWLKLARELSLPDPAYDRLFLPEGSLTIDVSSAASVLRDGAPIEFLTRHAEAAVRLLAMSRSNGMSAQELSDVFWPGIPEERQRARLRTLLWQARNSLGADAWRVQRQGNIVVLDTSGVDVFGSITAASLAKEFSARRSSSR
;
A
#
# COMPACT_ATOMS: atom_id res chain seq x y z
N MET A 1 8.75 26.75 4.04
CA MET A 1 8.08 27.10 2.77
C MET A 1 9.12 27.86 1.96
N LEU A 2 9.91 27.16 1.15
CA LEU A 2 10.81 27.80 0.19
C LEU A 2 9.93 28.19 -1.00
N GLU A 3 9.75 29.48 -1.25
CA GLU A 3 9.23 29.98 -2.52
C GLU A 3 10.27 29.64 -3.59
N ILE A 4 10.13 28.47 -4.19
CA ILE A 4 10.96 28.03 -5.31
C ILE A 4 10.25 28.53 -6.56
N THR A 5 10.72 29.65 -7.09
CA THR A 5 10.26 30.24 -8.34
C THR A 5 10.36 29.21 -9.47
N SER A 6 9.22 28.94 -10.13
CA SER A 6 9.14 27.99 -11.26
C SER A 6 9.76 28.53 -12.56
N GLU A 7 10.72 29.45 -12.46
CA GLU A 7 11.30 30.18 -13.61
C GLU A 7 12.59 29.56 -14.15
N LEU A 8 13.11 28.48 -13.56
CA LEU A 8 14.24 27.71 -14.12
C LEU A 8 13.78 26.76 -15.24
N VAL A 9 13.02 27.28 -16.21
CA VAL A 9 12.53 26.54 -17.38
C VAL A 9 13.03 27.22 -18.65
N GLY A 10 14.27 26.91 -19.02
CA GLY A 10 14.84 27.21 -20.33
C GLY A 10 16.19 26.50 -20.52
N PRO A 11 16.53 26.05 -21.75
CA PRO A 11 17.83 25.48 -22.06
C PRO A 11 18.87 26.62 -22.09
N GLY A 12 19.33 27.05 -20.92
CA GLY A 12 20.46 27.96 -20.76
C GLY A 12 21.73 27.21 -20.36
N PRO A 13 22.93 27.76 -20.60
CA PRO A 13 24.17 27.18 -20.11
C PRO A 13 24.21 27.33 -18.58
N TRP A 14 23.69 26.34 -17.87
CA TRP A 14 23.77 26.28 -16.43
C TRP A 14 25.16 25.82 -15.99
N SER A 15 25.61 26.28 -14.83
CA SER A 15 26.73 25.62 -14.17
C SER A 15 26.33 24.21 -13.74
N ASP A 16 27.31 23.31 -13.61
CA ASP A 16 27.06 21.92 -13.18
C ASP A 16 26.30 21.85 -11.85
N GLU A 17 26.57 22.78 -10.92
CA GLU A 17 25.88 22.84 -9.63
C GLU A 17 24.40 23.22 -9.79
N VAL A 18 24.08 24.18 -10.67
CA VAL A 18 22.69 24.56 -10.95
C VAL A 18 21.96 23.41 -11.65
N ALA A 19 22.60 22.77 -12.64
CA ALA A 19 22.03 21.61 -13.32
C ALA A 19 21.75 20.45 -12.35
N ALA A 20 22.69 20.14 -11.45
CA ALA A 20 22.51 19.12 -10.40
C ALA A 20 21.32 19.44 -9.48
N ARG A 21 21.17 20.70 -9.04
CA ARG A 21 20.01 21.12 -8.22
C ARG A 21 18.69 20.96 -8.98
N VAL A 22 18.65 21.32 -10.27
CA VAL A 22 17.45 21.14 -11.09
C VAL A 22 17.07 19.67 -11.24
N ILE A 23 18.05 18.77 -11.40
CA ILE A 23 17.81 17.32 -11.43
C ILE A 23 17.14 16.85 -10.15
N LEU A 24 17.69 17.22 -9.00
CA LEU A 24 17.17 16.81 -7.69
C LEU A 24 15.76 17.38 -7.45
N GLN A 25 15.54 18.65 -7.77
CA GLN A 25 14.23 19.27 -7.63
C GLN A 25 13.17 18.57 -8.49
N ARG A 26 13.46 18.34 -9.78
CA ARG A 26 12.54 17.63 -10.69
C ARG A 26 12.28 16.20 -10.23
N SER A 27 13.31 15.51 -9.75
CA SER A 27 13.17 14.15 -9.21
C SER A 27 12.28 14.10 -7.97
N LEU A 28 12.40 15.08 -7.05
CA LEU A 28 11.51 15.20 -5.89
C LEU A 28 10.06 15.49 -6.32
N SER A 29 9.86 16.41 -7.26
CA SER A 29 8.54 16.69 -7.84
C SER A 29 7.94 15.44 -8.50
N ALA A 30 8.76 14.66 -9.20
CA ALA A 30 8.35 13.42 -9.84
C ALA A 30 7.93 12.35 -8.82
N VAL A 31 8.68 12.19 -7.72
CA VAL A 31 8.28 11.29 -6.62
C VAL A 31 6.92 11.73 -6.04
N LEU A 32 6.73 13.02 -5.76
CA LEU A 32 5.45 13.53 -5.26
C LEU A 32 4.29 13.29 -6.24
N ALA A 33 4.50 13.53 -7.53
CA ALA A 33 3.53 13.22 -8.58
C ALA A 33 3.18 11.73 -8.59
N SER A 34 4.18 10.85 -8.49
CA SER A 34 3.98 9.40 -8.42
C SER A 34 3.16 8.99 -7.19
N LEU A 35 3.50 9.50 -6.00
CA LEU A 35 2.76 9.22 -4.77
C LEU A 35 1.30 9.68 -4.84
N ARG A 36 1.01 10.76 -5.60
CA ARG A 36 -0.34 11.26 -5.91
C ARG A 36 -1.02 10.53 -7.06
N GLY A 37 -0.36 9.55 -7.69
CA GLY A 37 -0.92 8.77 -8.80
C GLY A 37 -0.82 9.45 -10.17
N GLN A 38 -0.11 10.56 -10.27
CA GLN A 38 0.11 11.31 -11.50
C GLN A 38 1.30 10.73 -12.26
N ARG A 39 1.16 9.48 -12.73
CA ARG A 39 2.26 8.69 -13.29
C ARG A 39 2.89 9.32 -14.54
N GLU A 40 2.07 9.87 -15.44
CA GLU A 40 2.57 10.53 -16.65
C GLU A 40 3.40 11.77 -16.30
N GLU A 41 2.93 12.59 -15.36
CA GLU A 41 3.68 13.75 -14.88
C GLU A 41 5.00 13.33 -14.22
N ALA A 42 4.98 12.30 -13.38
CA ALA A 42 6.19 11.76 -12.75
C ALA A 42 7.23 11.33 -13.80
N GLU A 43 6.81 10.59 -14.82
CA GLU A 43 7.71 10.16 -15.90
C GLU A 43 8.25 11.33 -16.71
N ASN A 44 7.42 12.31 -17.04
CA ASN A 44 7.86 13.52 -17.76
C ASN A 44 8.91 14.29 -16.96
N GLN A 45 8.72 14.44 -15.64
CA GLN A 45 9.66 15.12 -14.76
C GLN A 45 10.99 14.36 -14.61
N PHE A 46 10.94 13.03 -14.43
CA PHE A 46 12.16 12.21 -14.40
C PHE A 46 12.89 12.22 -15.75
N ALA A 47 12.17 12.12 -16.87
CA ALA A 47 12.77 12.21 -18.20
C ALA A 47 13.44 13.57 -18.41
N ALA A 48 12.78 14.66 -18.03
CA ALA A 48 13.34 16.01 -18.12
C ALA A 48 14.54 16.22 -17.16
N ALA A 49 14.58 15.57 -16.00
CA ALA A 49 15.73 15.60 -15.11
C ALA A 49 16.91 14.83 -15.72
N LEU A 50 16.68 13.61 -16.16
CA LEU A 50 17.71 12.69 -16.66
C LEU A 50 18.27 13.08 -18.04
N ALA A 51 17.58 13.95 -18.79
CA ALA A 51 18.05 14.50 -20.06
C ALA A 51 19.10 15.61 -19.90
N LEU A 52 19.29 16.15 -18.69
CA LEU A 52 20.30 17.17 -18.44
C LEU A 52 21.72 16.58 -18.53
N SER A 53 22.59 17.31 -19.21
CA SER A 53 24.01 17.00 -19.38
C SER A 53 24.88 17.96 -18.59
N GLY A 54 26.04 17.50 -18.12
CA GLY A 54 27.04 18.34 -17.45
C GLY A 54 28.23 17.49 -17.00
N GLY A 55 29.03 18.05 -16.09
CA GLY A 55 30.16 17.35 -15.48
C GLY A 55 29.77 16.46 -14.30
N GLN A 56 30.74 16.16 -13.45
CA GLN A 56 30.63 15.17 -12.38
C GLN A 56 29.43 15.38 -11.43
N ALA A 57 29.15 16.64 -11.04
CA ALA A 57 28.03 16.92 -10.14
C ALA A 57 26.66 16.58 -10.76
N VAL A 58 26.54 16.70 -12.08
CA VAL A 58 25.34 16.32 -12.82
C VAL A 58 25.20 14.80 -12.84
N ASP A 59 26.28 14.06 -13.08
CA ASP A 59 26.26 12.60 -13.06
C ASP A 59 25.92 12.04 -11.66
N GLU A 60 26.45 12.65 -10.60
CA GLU A 60 26.08 12.31 -9.21
C GLU A 60 24.58 12.53 -8.96
N ALA A 61 24.03 13.66 -9.40
CA ALA A 61 22.60 13.94 -9.28
C ALA A 61 21.74 12.95 -10.10
N ARG A 62 22.23 12.48 -11.25
CA ARG A 62 21.54 11.45 -12.06
C ARG A 62 21.52 10.09 -11.37
N VAL A 63 22.60 9.70 -10.68
CA VAL A 63 22.59 8.48 -9.85
C VAL A 63 21.46 8.57 -8.83
N VAL A 64 21.36 9.70 -8.11
CA VAL A 64 20.30 9.91 -7.12
C VAL A 64 18.91 9.88 -7.78
N ALA A 65 18.73 10.52 -8.93
CA ALA A 65 17.47 10.52 -9.66
C ALA A 65 17.02 9.11 -10.06
N TYR A 66 17.93 8.28 -10.60
CA TYR A 66 17.64 6.87 -10.91
C TYR A 66 17.29 6.07 -9.66
N SER A 67 18.07 6.24 -8.57
CA SER A 67 17.81 5.58 -7.28
C SER A 67 16.42 5.95 -6.72
N MET A 68 16.05 7.23 -6.78
CA MET A 68 14.74 7.71 -6.31
C MET A 68 13.60 7.17 -7.17
N ARG A 69 13.75 7.16 -8.50
CA ARG A 69 12.71 6.61 -9.39
C ARG A 69 12.48 5.13 -9.10
N ALA A 70 13.57 4.35 -9.01
CA ALA A 70 13.53 2.93 -8.68
C ALA A 70 12.84 2.67 -7.32
N ALA A 71 13.25 3.38 -6.27
CA ALA A 71 12.79 3.10 -4.91
C ALA A 71 11.40 3.66 -4.57
N LEU A 72 11.03 4.81 -5.14
CA LEU A 72 9.90 5.62 -4.66
C LEU A 72 8.84 5.91 -5.72
N ALA A 73 9.09 5.61 -7.01
CA ALA A 73 8.18 5.94 -8.11
C ALA A 73 7.93 4.81 -9.11
N SER A 74 8.37 3.58 -8.80
CA SER A 74 8.26 2.42 -9.70
C SER A 74 7.09 1.49 -9.38
N ASP A 75 6.10 1.93 -8.58
CA ASP A 75 4.95 1.10 -8.22
C ASP A 75 4.21 0.63 -9.50
N GLY A 76 4.08 -0.69 -9.66
CA GLY A 76 3.50 -1.32 -10.86
C GLY A 76 4.38 -1.29 -12.12
N LEU A 77 5.69 -1.07 -11.97
CA LEU A 77 6.69 -1.05 -13.06
C LEU A 77 8.01 -1.75 -12.64
N PRO A 78 7.99 -3.04 -12.29
CA PRO A 78 9.16 -3.71 -11.73
C PRO A 78 10.35 -3.77 -12.69
N GLU A 79 10.14 -4.05 -13.97
CA GLU A 79 11.22 -4.14 -14.97
C GLU A 79 11.93 -2.80 -15.13
N ARG A 80 11.17 -1.70 -15.12
CA ARG A 80 11.71 -0.34 -15.20
C ARG A 80 12.53 0.02 -13.97
N ALA A 81 12.05 -0.35 -12.78
CA ALA A 81 12.82 -0.19 -11.56
C ALA A 81 14.18 -0.90 -11.66
N LEU A 82 14.21 -2.14 -12.18
CA LEU A 82 15.45 -2.89 -12.37
C LEU A 82 16.40 -2.23 -13.39
N GLU A 83 15.86 -1.68 -14.48
CA GLU A 83 16.65 -0.88 -15.43
C GLU A 83 17.30 0.34 -14.74
N ASP A 84 16.53 1.06 -13.93
CA ASP A 84 17.00 2.24 -13.20
C ASP A 84 18.07 1.89 -12.17
N VAL A 85 17.89 0.79 -11.45
CA VAL A 85 18.90 0.23 -10.53
C VAL A 85 20.20 -0.04 -11.28
N GLN A 86 20.12 -0.69 -12.45
CA GLN A 86 21.29 -0.98 -13.27
C GLN A 86 21.98 0.31 -13.72
N ARG A 87 21.22 1.33 -14.15
CA ARG A 87 21.76 2.63 -14.56
C ARG A 87 22.43 3.37 -13.39
N ALA A 88 21.79 3.39 -12.21
CA ALA A 88 22.34 3.99 -11.00
C ALA A 88 23.68 3.34 -10.63
N ARG A 89 23.76 2.01 -10.60
CA ARG A 89 24.99 1.25 -10.32
C ARG A 89 26.10 1.50 -11.34
N GLN A 90 25.77 1.51 -12.62
CA GLN A 90 26.76 1.77 -13.69
C GLN A 90 27.39 3.16 -13.54
N LEU A 91 26.56 4.21 -13.37
CA LEU A 91 27.03 5.58 -13.21
C LEU A 91 27.81 5.75 -11.89
N SER A 92 27.28 5.24 -10.79
CA SER A 92 27.93 5.23 -9.48
C SER A 92 29.31 4.56 -9.51
N SER A 93 29.42 3.42 -10.20
CA SER A 93 30.70 2.72 -10.39
C SER A 93 31.68 3.52 -11.25
N ALA A 94 31.21 4.19 -12.31
CA ALA A 94 32.05 5.04 -13.16
C ALA A 94 32.60 6.26 -12.39
N LEU A 95 31.84 6.75 -11.42
CA LEU A 95 32.23 7.84 -10.51
C LEU A 95 33.10 7.38 -9.34
N GLY A 96 33.23 6.07 -9.10
CA GLY A 96 33.90 5.51 -7.92
C GLY A 96 33.18 5.77 -6.60
N LYS A 97 31.86 6.03 -6.64
CA LYS A 97 31.02 6.41 -5.49
C LYS A 97 29.87 5.43 -5.29
N GLN A 98 30.18 4.19 -4.89
CA GLN A 98 29.22 3.09 -4.78
C GLN A 98 28.05 3.38 -3.85
N GLU A 99 28.28 4.17 -2.80
CA GLU A 99 27.30 4.58 -1.81
C GLU A 99 26.11 5.36 -2.39
N LEU A 100 26.30 6.06 -3.52
CA LEU A 100 25.23 6.83 -4.16
C LEU A 100 24.11 5.94 -4.74
N ALA A 101 24.43 4.68 -5.06
CA ALA A 101 23.46 3.71 -5.58
C ALA A 101 22.81 2.86 -4.50
N ALA A 102 23.17 3.03 -3.21
CA ALA A 102 22.64 2.18 -2.12
C ALA A 102 21.11 2.26 -2.02
N VAL A 103 20.53 3.45 -2.21
CA VAL A 103 19.07 3.64 -2.21
C VAL A 103 18.38 2.89 -3.36
N ALA A 104 19.05 2.68 -4.51
CA ALA A 104 18.47 1.94 -5.62
C ALA A 104 18.16 0.48 -5.25
N ALA A 105 18.94 -0.14 -4.34
CA ALA A 105 18.69 -1.50 -3.87
C ALA A 105 17.32 -1.66 -3.19
N ILE A 106 16.76 -0.59 -2.62
CA ILE A 106 15.37 -0.59 -2.11
C ILE A 106 14.39 -0.84 -3.26
N GLY A 107 14.60 -0.18 -4.40
CA GLY A 107 13.80 -0.35 -5.61
C GLY A 107 13.95 -1.73 -6.25
N GLU A 108 15.16 -2.29 -6.24
CA GLU A 108 15.41 -3.67 -6.71
C GLU A 108 14.63 -4.70 -5.89
N GLY A 109 14.74 -4.61 -4.57
CA GLY A 109 14.01 -5.50 -3.67
C GLY A 109 12.50 -5.37 -3.83
N TRP A 110 11.98 -4.16 -3.98
CA TRP A 110 10.57 -3.95 -4.27
C TRP A 110 10.13 -4.53 -5.62
N ALA A 111 10.92 -4.33 -6.67
CA ALA A 111 10.65 -4.89 -7.99
C ALA A 111 10.60 -6.42 -8.00
N HIS A 112 11.53 -7.09 -7.29
CA HIS A 112 11.47 -8.53 -7.10
C HIS A 112 10.20 -8.96 -6.36
N GLY A 113 9.74 -8.17 -5.37
CA GLY A 113 8.49 -8.42 -4.67
C GLY A 113 7.29 -8.37 -5.61
N GLU A 114 7.20 -7.34 -6.46
CA GLU A 114 6.15 -7.19 -7.47
C GLU A 114 6.16 -8.32 -8.51
N LEU A 115 7.34 -8.83 -8.88
CA LEU A 115 7.50 -10.01 -9.74
C LEU A 115 7.20 -11.34 -9.05
N GLY A 116 6.82 -11.33 -7.76
CA GLY A 116 6.51 -12.53 -6.97
C GLY A 116 7.74 -13.29 -6.48
N GLN A 117 8.95 -12.76 -6.66
CA GLN A 117 10.22 -13.35 -6.23
C GLN A 117 10.50 -12.99 -4.77
N LEU A 118 9.61 -13.40 -3.87
CA LEU A 118 9.56 -12.90 -2.49
C LEU A 118 10.84 -13.19 -1.67
N ASP A 119 11.47 -14.36 -1.85
CA ASP A 119 12.72 -14.69 -1.16
C ASP A 119 13.87 -13.76 -1.58
N GLN A 120 14.00 -13.52 -2.89
CA GLN A 120 15.00 -12.62 -3.45
C GLN A 120 14.75 -11.17 -3.00
N ALA A 121 13.48 -10.73 -3.04
CA ALA A 121 13.06 -9.43 -2.54
C ALA A 121 13.47 -9.21 -1.07
N ALA A 122 13.20 -10.19 -0.20
CA ALA A 122 13.54 -10.12 1.21
C ALA A 122 15.06 -10.05 1.43
N GLN A 123 15.85 -10.86 0.71
CA GLN A 123 17.31 -10.84 0.79
C GLN A 123 17.89 -9.48 0.38
N VAL A 124 17.43 -8.94 -0.76
CA VAL A 124 17.88 -7.64 -1.28
C VAL A 124 17.52 -6.51 -0.31
N LEU A 125 16.28 -6.48 0.21
CA LEU A 125 15.85 -5.43 1.14
C LEU A 125 16.56 -5.52 2.49
N GLN A 126 16.85 -6.73 2.96
CA GLN A 126 17.64 -6.92 4.17
C GLN A 126 19.06 -6.37 4.00
N ALA A 127 19.73 -6.72 2.89
CA ALA A 127 21.06 -6.17 2.57
C ALA A 127 21.01 -4.64 2.42
N ALA A 128 20.05 -4.11 1.67
CA ALA A 128 19.86 -2.67 1.50
C ALA A 128 19.68 -1.94 2.84
N SER A 129 18.89 -2.49 3.77
CA SER A 129 18.72 -1.88 5.09
C SER A 129 20.00 -1.81 5.93
N ALA A 130 20.95 -2.72 5.70
CA ALA A 130 22.25 -2.72 6.37
C ALA A 130 23.26 -1.76 5.72
N GLU A 131 23.21 -1.63 4.39
CA GLU A 131 24.16 -0.83 3.60
C GLU A 131 23.81 0.65 3.53
N VAL A 132 22.52 0.99 3.59
CA VAL A 132 22.05 2.37 3.46
C VAL A 132 22.46 3.19 4.70
N PRO A 133 23.19 4.32 4.52
CA PRO A 133 23.77 5.06 5.63
C PRO A 133 22.73 5.84 6.45
N GLY A 134 21.69 6.35 5.81
CA GLY A 134 20.66 7.18 6.43
C GLY A 134 19.61 6.37 7.19
N ASN A 135 19.22 6.88 8.36
CA ASN A 135 18.19 6.23 9.19
C ASN A 135 16.83 6.20 8.49
N LEU A 136 16.46 7.26 7.76
CA LEU A 136 15.17 7.34 7.06
C LEU A 136 15.08 6.34 5.91
N GLU A 137 16.11 6.30 5.06
CA GLU A 137 16.17 5.40 3.93
C GLU A 137 16.27 3.93 4.39
N ARG A 138 16.99 3.66 5.50
CA ARG A 138 16.96 2.36 6.18
C ARG A 138 15.55 2.00 6.63
N SER A 139 14.81 2.90 7.26
CA SER A 139 13.42 2.65 7.67
C SER A 139 12.49 2.44 6.49
N VAL A 140 12.71 3.10 5.35
CA VAL A 140 11.96 2.82 4.11
C VAL A 140 12.28 1.41 3.59
N ALA A 141 13.55 1.00 3.58
CA ALA A 141 13.95 -0.36 3.22
C ALA A 141 13.30 -1.41 4.13
N GLN A 142 13.30 -1.17 5.44
CA GLN A 142 12.66 -2.02 6.44
C GLN A 142 11.13 -2.07 6.26
N LEU A 143 10.50 -0.94 5.96
CA LEU A 143 9.07 -0.89 5.67
C LEU A 143 8.72 -1.78 4.47
N ARG A 144 9.47 -1.68 3.36
CA ARG A 144 9.29 -2.56 2.19
C ARG A 144 9.59 -4.02 2.52
N LEU A 145 10.60 -4.29 3.34
CA LEU A 145 10.92 -5.64 3.81
C LEU A 145 9.75 -6.24 4.59
N ALA A 146 9.12 -5.47 5.47
CA ALA A 146 7.94 -5.90 6.22
C ALA A 146 6.75 -6.19 5.30
N GLU A 147 6.55 -5.41 4.22
CA GLU A 147 5.53 -5.69 3.20
C GLU A 147 5.78 -7.05 2.53
N VAL A 148 7.03 -7.32 2.13
CA VAL A 148 7.42 -8.61 1.53
C VAL A 148 7.25 -9.77 2.52
N GLN A 149 7.72 -9.63 3.77
CA GLN A 149 7.57 -10.64 4.81
C GLN A 149 6.09 -10.96 5.10
N LEU A 150 5.22 -9.95 5.08
CA LEU A 150 3.78 -10.15 5.21
C LEU A 150 3.21 -10.96 4.03
N ARG A 151 3.64 -10.67 2.79
CA ARG A 151 3.26 -11.44 1.59
C ARG A 151 3.75 -12.88 1.63
N MET A 152 4.91 -13.14 2.26
CA MET A 152 5.42 -14.49 2.53
C MET A 152 4.64 -15.22 3.64
N GLY A 153 3.77 -14.53 4.37
CA GLY A 153 3.01 -15.07 5.50
C GLY A 153 3.75 -15.02 6.85
N ASP A 154 4.98 -14.49 6.90
CA ASP A 154 5.75 -14.33 8.14
C ASP A 154 5.35 -13.06 8.90
N ARG A 155 4.21 -13.14 9.57
CA ARG A 155 3.65 -12.01 10.34
C ARG A 155 4.52 -11.61 11.53
N ALA A 156 5.25 -12.56 12.13
CA ALA A 156 6.04 -12.30 13.32
C ALA A 156 7.25 -11.43 12.97
N THR A 157 7.98 -11.81 11.92
CA THR A 157 9.12 -11.03 11.44
C THR A 157 8.64 -9.71 10.82
N ALA A 158 7.58 -9.72 10.01
CA ALA A 158 6.99 -8.50 9.46
C ALA A 158 6.64 -7.49 10.56
N ARG A 159 6.11 -7.97 11.69
CA ARG A 159 5.75 -7.13 12.83
C ARG A 159 6.97 -6.45 13.46
N ALA A 160 8.02 -7.22 13.73
CA ALA A 160 9.24 -6.69 14.32
C ALA A 160 9.89 -5.65 13.40
N THR A 161 9.95 -5.95 12.10
CA THR A 161 10.52 -5.06 11.08
C THR A 161 9.72 -3.75 10.95
N VAL A 162 8.38 -3.82 10.87
CA VAL A 162 7.55 -2.60 10.75
C VAL A 162 7.55 -1.75 12.01
N ASP A 163 7.61 -2.37 13.20
CA ASP A 163 7.62 -1.61 14.45
C ASP A 163 8.89 -0.75 14.55
N ALA A 164 10.05 -1.30 14.18
CA ALA A 164 11.32 -0.56 14.13
C ALA A 164 11.28 0.57 13.08
N ALA A 165 10.81 0.29 11.86
CA ALA A 165 10.67 1.31 10.82
C ALA A 165 9.72 2.44 11.24
N ARG A 166 8.57 2.09 11.84
CA ARG A 166 7.54 3.04 12.26
C ARG A 166 8.07 4.00 13.31
N GLU A 167 8.79 3.52 14.32
CA GLU A 167 9.35 4.36 15.39
C GLU A 167 10.22 5.47 14.81
N THR A 168 11.23 5.11 14.01
CA THR A 168 12.13 6.07 13.36
C THR A 168 11.39 7.04 12.43
N LEU A 169 10.43 6.57 11.64
CA LEU A 169 9.66 7.42 10.71
C LEU A 169 8.78 8.43 11.44
N LEU A 170 8.20 8.06 12.59
CA LEU A 170 7.39 8.97 13.40
C LEU A 170 8.26 9.99 14.14
N GLU A 171 9.39 9.57 14.70
CA GLU A 171 10.36 10.46 15.36
C GLU A 171 10.93 11.51 14.40
N ALA A 172 11.19 11.12 13.16
CA ALA A 172 11.71 12.00 12.12
C ALA A 172 10.61 12.85 11.43
N GLU A 173 9.37 12.79 11.91
CA GLU A 173 8.20 13.45 11.32
C GLU A 173 7.99 13.15 9.82
N ALA A 174 8.44 11.98 9.35
CA ALA A 174 8.23 11.50 7.99
C ALA A 174 6.77 11.00 7.80
N ARG A 175 5.80 11.91 7.98
CA ARG A 175 4.36 11.60 8.19
C ARG A 175 3.77 10.66 7.16
N TYR A 176 4.11 10.81 5.87
CA TYR A 176 3.60 9.94 4.81
C TYR A 176 4.04 8.49 5.02
N TRP A 177 5.34 8.29 5.22
CA TRP A 177 5.91 6.98 5.49
C TRP A 177 5.49 6.43 6.86
N GLY A 178 5.34 7.29 7.86
CA GLY A 178 4.79 6.93 9.17
C GLY A 178 3.35 6.43 9.07
N ALA A 179 2.48 7.11 8.32
CA ALA A 179 1.11 6.67 8.06
C ALA A 179 1.07 5.32 7.33
N ARG A 180 1.93 5.13 6.33
CA ARG A 180 2.09 3.85 5.62
C ARG A 180 2.54 2.72 6.56
N ALA A 181 3.53 2.96 7.42
CA ALA A 181 3.98 1.98 8.41
C ALA A 181 2.90 1.63 9.44
N VAL A 182 2.08 2.61 9.85
CA VAL A 182 0.92 2.40 10.71
C VAL A 182 -0.15 1.55 10.01
N LEU A 183 -0.43 1.79 8.73
CA LEU A 183 -1.36 0.95 7.95
C LEU A 183 -0.87 -0.49 7.84
N LEU A 184 0.42 -0.70 7.54
CA LEU A 184 1.00 -2.04 7.50
C LEU A 184 0.94 -2.73 8.86
N THR A 185 1.17 -1.99 9.95
CA THR A 185 0.95 -2.50 11.32
C THR A 185 -0.49 -3.00 11.48
N GLY A 186 -1.48 -2.27 10.98
CA GLY A 186 -2.89 -2.65 11.01
C GLY A 186 -3.23 -3.87 10.14
N ALA A 187 -2.55 -4.05 9.00
CA ALA A 187 -2.68 -5.24 8.16
C ALA A 187 -2.12 -6.50 8.86
N ILE A 188 -1.05 -6.34 9.64
CA ILE A 188 -0.45 -7.40 10.46
C ILE A 188 -1.32 -7.70 11.70
N ASP A 189 -1.77 -6.65 12.41
CA ASP A 189 -2.60 -6.70 13.63
C ASP A 189 -4.09 -6.53 13.29
N ARG A 190 -4.65 -7.57 12.66
CA ARG A 190 -6.01 -7.57 12.11
C ARG A 190 -7.10 -7.31 13.15
N ASP A 191 -6.87 -7.68 14.41
CA ASP A 191 -7.83 -7.49 15.50
C ASP A 191 -7.94 -6.03 15.91
N ARG A 192 -6.87 -5.25 15.73
CA ARG A 192 -6.81 -3.82 16.06
C ARG A 192 -6.70 -2.92 14.84
N GLY A 193 -6.93 -3.46 13.63
CA GLY A 193 -6.81 -2.72 12.37
C GLY A 193 -7.54 -1.37 12.36
N GLY A 194 -8.72 -1.28 12.96
CA GLY A 194 -9.47 -0.01 13.06
C GLY A 194 -8.77 1.06 13.92
N ARG A 195 -8.06 0.67 14.99
CA ARG A 195 -7.24 1.60 15.80
C ARG A 195 -6.07 2.13 14.97
N TRP A 196 -5.41 1.24 14.24
CA TRP A 196 -4.28 1.61 13.37
C TRP A 196 -4.73 2.50 12.22
N LEU A 197 -5.87 2.22 11.58
CA LEU A 197 -6.42 3.12 10.56
C LEU A 197 -6.67 4.52 11.11
N LYS A 198 -7.28 4.61 12.30
CA LYS A 198 -7.53 5.92 12.93
C LYS A 198 -6.23 6.70 13.11
N LEU A 199 -5.19 6.04 13.64
CA LEU A 199 -3.87 6.65 13.82
C LEU A 199 -3.24 7.08 12.47
N ALA A 200 -3.35 6.27 11.42
CA ALA A 200 -2.85 6.63 10.09
C ALA A 200 -3.59 7.87 9.53
N ARG A 201 -4.91 7.98 9.76
CA ARG A 201 -5.69 9.17 9.38
C ARG A 201 -5.30 10.41 10.20
N GLU A 202 -4.99 10.26 11.48
CA GLU A 202 -4.48 11.37 12.31
C GLU A 202 -3.12 11.91 11.82
N LEU A 203 -2.30 11.06 11.20
CA LEU A 203 -1.04 11.46 10.56
C LEU A 203 -1.23 12.09 9.17
N SER A 204 -2.41 11.95 8.58
CA SER A 204 -2.67 12.36 7.20
C SER A 204 -2.80 13.87 7.06
N LEU A 205 -2.31 14.38 5.93
CA LEU A 205 -2.47 15.78 5.51
C LEU A 205 -3.47 15.85 4.35
N PRO A 206 -4.05 17.04 4.06
CA PRO A 206 -4.90 17.25 2.89
C PRO A 206 -4.07 17.26 1.59
N ASP A 207 -3.45 16.12 1.26
CA ASP A 207 -2.68 15.87 0.05
C ASP A 207 -3.18 14.57 -0.61
N PRO A 208 -3.44 14.54 -1.93
CA PRO A 208 -3.91 13.35 -2.63
C PRO A 208 -3.05 12.10 -2.46
N ALA A 209 -1.77 12.25 -2.11
CA ALA A 209 -0.91 11.12 -1.79
C ALA A 209 -1.44 10.31 -0.59
N TYR A 210 -2.00 10.96 0.43
CA TYR A 210 -2.57 10.26 1.58
C TYR A 210 -3.85 9.54 1.23
N ASP A 211 -4.72 10.13 0.40
CA ASP A 211 -5.94 9.46 -0.05
C ASP A 211 -5.61 8.13 -0.74
N ARG A 212 -4.50 8.12 -1.51
CA ARG A 212 -4.00 6.91 -2.17
C ARG A 212 -3.50 5.83 -1.21
N LEU A 213 -2.96 6.18 -0.04
CA LEU A 213 -2.55 5.18 0.96
C LEU A 213 -3.73 4.35 1.48
N PHE A 214 -4.96 4.88 1.42
CA PHE A 214 -6.17 4.21 1.88
C PHE A 214 -6.92 3.48 0.74
N LEU A 215 -6.40 3.51 -0.48
CA LEU A 215 -6.92 2.72 -1.59
C LEU A 215 -6.50 1.24 -1.45
N PRO A 216 -7.23 0.30 -2.06
CA PRO A 216 -6.88 -1.11 -1.94
C PRO A 216 -5.55 -1.39 -2.64
N GLU A 217 -4.84 -2.42 -2.17
CA GLU A 217 -3.74 -3.00 -2.94
C GLU A 217 -4.35 -3.67 -4.18
N GLY A 218 -4.14 -3.07 -5.34
CA GLY A 218 -4.73 -3.52 -6.60
C GLY A 218 -6.20 -3.09 -6.77
N SER A 219 -6.88 -3.69 -7.75
CA SER A 219 -8.31 -3.46 -7.95
C SER A 219 -9.11 -4.43 -7.07
N LEU A 220 -9.80 -3.92 -6.05
CA LEU A 220 -10.78 -4.70 -5.29
C LEU A 220 -12.17 -4.45 -5.88
N THR A 221 -12.82 -5.53 -6.30
CA THR A 221 -14.14 -5.48 -6.91
C THR A 221 -15.09 -6.36 -6.11
N ILE A 222 -16.29 -5.85 -5.82
CA ILE A 222 -17.33 -6.58 -5.09
C ILE A 222 -18.58 -6.61 -5.97
N ASP A 223 -18.82 -7.76 -6.58
CA ASP A 223 -20.11 -8.03 -7.23
C ASP A 223 -21.13 -8.43 -6.16
N VAL A 224 -22.21 -7.66 -6.03
CA VAL A 224 -23.28 -7.96 -5.09
C VAL A 224 -24.47 -8.67 -5.76
N SER A 225 -24.36 -9.12 -7.00
CA SER A 225 -25.39 -9.88 -7.75
C SER A 225 -25.67 -11.29 -7.19
N SER A 226 -26.52 -12.08 -7.86
CA SER A 226 -26.82 -13.47 -7.46
C SER A 226 -25.65 -14.45 -7.70
N ALA A 227 -24.76 -14.16 -8.66
CA ALA A 227 -23.53 -14.93 -8.94
C ALA A 227 -22.30 -14.20 -8.39
N ALA A 228 -22.50 -13.53 -7.26
CA ALA A 228 -21.52 -12.64 -6.68
C ALA A 228 -20.19 -13.29 -6.36
N SER A 229 -19.18 -12.45 -6.42
CA SER A 229 -17.83 -12.75 -6.04
C SER A 229 -17.16 -11.48 -5.52
N VAL A 230 -16.16 -11.66 -4.67
CA VAL A 230 -15.20 -10.61 -4.35
C VAL A 230 -13.93 -10.93 -5.11
N LEU A 231 -13.49 -10.01 -5.97
CA LEU A 231 -12.33 -10.17 -6.83
C LEU A 231 -11.22 -9.22 -6.39
N ARG A 232 -9.98 -9.70 -6.41
CA ARG A 232 -8.76 -8.88 -6.36
C ARG A 232 -8.02 -9.05 -7.67
N ASP A 233 -7.75 -7.94 -8.35
CA ASP A 233 -7.07 -7.93 -9.66
C ASP A 233 -7.74 -8.87 -10.67
N GLY A 234 -9.08 -8.93 -10.63
CA GLY A 234 -9.91 -9.81 -11.45
C GLY A 234 -9.96 -11.28 -11.01
N ALA A 235 -9.15 -11.71 -10.03
CA ALA A 235 -9.14 -13.07 -9.50
C ALA A 235 -10.05 -13.20 -8.26
N PRO A 236 -10.84 -14.28 -8.13
CA PRO A 236 -11.67 -14.50 -6.94
C PRO A 236 -10.85 -14.64 -5.66
N ILE A 237 -11.26 -13.92 -4.60
CA ILE A 237 -10.71 -14.11 -3.25
C ILE A 237 -11.36 -15.35 -2.63
N GLU A 238 -10.55 -16.29 -2.17
CA GLU A 238 -11.04 -17.45 -1.42
C GLU A 238 -11.38 -17.05 0.01
N PHE A 239 -12.67 -17.12 0.36
CA PHE A 239 -13.12 -16.90 1.72
C PHE A 239 -13.12 -18.18 2.54
N LEU A 240 -12.67 -18.08 3.79
CA LEU A 240 -12.71 -19.20 4.76
C LEU A 240 -14.11 -19.80 4.91
N THR A 241 -15.15 -18.97 4.75
CA THR A 241 -16.54 -19.43 4.70
C THR A 241 -17.36 -18.56 3.74
N ARG A 242 -18.40 -19.15 3.14
CA ARG A 242 -19.40 -18.41 2.35
C ARG A 242 -20.12 -17.32 3.15
N HIS A 243 -20.26 -17.50 4.47
CA HIS A 243 -20.85 -16.47 5.32
C HIS A 243 -19.95 -15.24 5.40
N ALA A 244 -18.63 -15.43 5.47
CA ALA A 244 -17.66 -14.33 5.50
C ALA A 244 -17.69 -13.52 4.20
N GLU A 245 -17.75 -14.19 3.05
CA GLU A 245 -17.91 -13.54 1.75
C GLU A 245 -19.22 -12.74 1.67
N ALA A 246 -20.35 -13.36 2.04
CA ALA A 246 -21.64 -12.69 2.06
C ALA A 246 -21.68 -11.51 3.04
N ALA A 247 -20.97 -11.57 4.16
CA ALA A 247 -20.88 -10.47 5.10
C ALA A 247 -20.16 -9.27 4.47
N VAL A 248 -19.07 -9.50 3.74
CA VAL A 248 -18.37 -8.45 2.99
C VAL A 248 -19.31 -7.81 1.95
N ARG A 249 -20.06 -8.62 1.21
CA ARG A 249 -21.03 -8.12 0.22
C ARG A 249 -22.15 -7.29 0.84
N LEU A 250 -22.76 -7.76 1.93
CA LEU A 250 -23.80 -7.03 2.66
C LEU A 250 -23.27 -5.68 3.17
N LEU A 251 -22.07 -5.67 3.72
CA LEU A 251 -21.44 -4.45 4.21
C LEU A 251 -21.12 -3.50 3.04
N ALA A 252 -20.66 -4.00 1.90
CA ALA A 252 -20.42 -3.18 0.70
C ALA A 252 -21.70 -2.49 0.22
N MET A 253 -22.84 -3.18 0.27
CA MET A 253 -24.14 -2.58 -0.07
C MET A 253 -24.58 -1.49 0.91
N SER A 254 -24.20 -1.61 2.18
CA SER A 254 -24.51 -0.61 3.21
C SER A 254 -23.66 0.66 3.11
N ARG A 255 -22.60 0.64 2.28
CA ARG A 255 -21.66 1.75 2.05
C ARG A 255 -21.09 2.28 3.38
N SER A 256 -20.90 3.59 3.48
CA SER A 256 -20.32 4.27 4.65
C SER A 256 -21.18 4.20 5.91
N ASN A 257 -22.47 3.85 5.81
CA ASN A 257 -23.36 3.78 6.97
C ASN A 257 -23.13 2.51 7.81
N GLY A 258 -22.60 1.46 7.18
CA GLY A 258 -22.46 0.15 7.81
C GLY A 258 -23.80 -0.49 8.15
N MET A 259 -23.73 -1.55 8.96
CA MET A 259 -24.88 -2.27 9.51
C MET A 259 -24.73 -2.41 11.02
N SER A 260 -25.83 -2.43 11.76
CA SER A 260 -25.71 -2.81 13.17
C SER A 260 -25.29 -4.28 13.31
N ALA A 261 -24.55 -4.59 14.37
CA ALA A 261 -24.12 -5.94 14.69
C ALA A 261 -25.32 -6.88 14.88
N GLN A 262 -26.43 -6.34 15.37
CA GLN A 262 -27.68 -7.09 15.52
C GLN A 262 -28.30 -7.43 14.16
N GLU A 263 -28.50 -6.44 13.28
CA GLU A 263 -29.03 -6.67 11.93
C GLU A 263 -28.19 -7.68 11.15
N LEU A 264 -26.86 -7.53 11.18
CA LEU A 264 -25.97 -8.46 10.50
C LEU A 264 -26.06 -9.88 11.08
N SER A 265 -26.20 -10.00 12.41
CA SER A 265 -26.37 -11.30 13.07
C SER A 265 -27.71 -11.95 12.76
N ASP A 266 -28.79 -11.17 12.69
CA ASP A 266 -30.13 -11.65 12.39
C ASP A 266 -30.27 -12.17 10.96
N VAL A 267 -29.50 -11.60 10.02
CA VAL A 267 -29.41 -12.11 8.64
C VAL A 267 -28.81 -13.53 8.60
N PHE A 268 -27.71 -13.78 9.33
CA PHE A 268 -27.01 -15.07 9.26
C PHE A 268 -27.53 -16.12 10.24
N TRP A 269 -28.03 -15.71 11.40
CA TRP A 269 -28.44 -16.58 12.49
C TRP A 269 -29.76 -16.09 13.13
N PRO A 270 -30.85 -16.07 12.36
CA PRO A 270 -32.16 -15.65 12.88
C PRO A 270 -32.60 -16.56 14.04
N GLY A 271 -33.13 -15.97 15.10
CA GLY A 271 -33.67 -16.67 16.27
C GLY A 271 -32.63 -17.29 17.21
N ILE A 272 -31.33 -17.06 16.99
CA ILE A 272 -30.28 -17.47 17.93
C ILE A 272 -30.20 -16.44 19.07
N PRO A 273 -30.04 -16.86 20.34
CA PRO A 273 -29.87 -15.92 21.46
C PRO A 273 -28.70 -14.96 21.24
N GLU A 274 -28.88 -13.71 21.66
CA GLU A 274 -27.95 -12.59 21.39
C GLU A 274 -26.50 -12.90 21.81
N GLU A 275 -26.29 -13.54 22.96
CA GLU A 275 -24.96 -13.90 23.45
C GLU A 275 -24.21 -14.81 22.46
N ARG A 276 -24.91 -15.80 21.88
CA ARG A 276 -24.34 -16.70 20.87
C ARG A 276 -24.15 -15.99 19.53
N GLN A 277 -25.05 -15.07 19.17
CA GLN A 277 -24.90 -14.24 17.97
C GLN A 277 -23.63 -13.38 18.06
N ARG A 278 -23.37 -12.72 19.20
CA ARG A 278 -22.15 -11.91 19.40
C ARG A 278 -20.87 -12.72 19.21
N ALA A 279 -20.81 -13.94 19.76
CA ALA A 279 -19.65 -14.81 19.60
C ALA A 279 -19.44 -15.23 18.13
N ARG A 280 -20.51 -15.61 17.43
CA ARG A 280 -20.48 -15.99 16.02
C ARG A 280 -20.13 -14.82 15.10
N LEU A 281 -20.66 -13.64 15.37
CA LEU A 281 -20.32 -12.42 14.63
C LEU A 281 -18.84 -12.10 14.76
N ARG A 282 -18.26 -12.22 15.95
CA ARG A 282 -16.81 -12.02 16.13
C ARG A 282 -16.01 -12.97 15.25
N THR A 283 -16.36 -14.26 15.22
CA THR A 283 -15.70 -15.25 14.35
C THR A 283 -15.90 -14.93 12.87
N LEU A 284 -17.11 -14.53 12.47
CA LEU A 284 -17.43 -14.16 11.08
C LEU A 284 -16.57 -12.98 10.60
N LEU A 285 -16.46 -11.92 11.41
CA LEU A 285 -15.64 -10.75 11.07
C LEU A 285 -14.16 -11.12 11.01
N TRP A 286 -13.67 -11.98 11.91
CA TRP A 286 -12.31 -12.51 11.84
C TRP A 286 -12.07 -13.28 10.54
N GLN A 287 -13.02 -14.13 10.12
CA GLN A 287 -12.91 -14.88 8.86
C GLN A 287 -12.90 -13.96 7.63
N ALA A 288 -13.77 -12.95 7.61
CA ALA A 288 -13.83 -11.96 6.54
C ALA A 288 -12.52 -11.19 6.42
N ARG A 289 -12.00 -10.66 7.55
CA ARG A 289 -10.71 -9.99 7.61
C ARG A 289 -9.57 -10.88 7.14
N ASN A 290 -9.57 -12.14 7.55
CA ASN A 290 -8.51 -13.05 7.15
C ASN A 290 -8.46 -13.30 5.66
N SER A 291 -9.64 -13.42 5.05
CA SER A 291 -9.79 -13.66 3.60
C SER A 291 -9.41 -12.41 2.80
N LEU A 292 -9.72 -11.21 3.31
CA LEU A 292 -9.33 -9.94 2.69
C LEU A 292 -7.82 -9.63 2.76
N GLY A 293 -7.02 -10.36 3.55
CA GLY A 293 -5.56 -10.21 3.51
C GLY A 293 -5.09 -8.83 3.98
N ALA A 294 -4.41 -8.08 3.09
CA ALA A 294 -3.93 -6.72 3.36
C ALA A 294 -5.08 -5.71 3.58
N ASP A 295 -6.24 -5.95 2.95
CA ASP A 295 -7.45 -5.13 3.08
C ASP A 295 -8.28 -5.43 4.35
N ALA A 296 -7.77 -6.26 5.27
CA ALA A 296 -8.47 -6.63 6.49
C ALA A 296 -8.96 -5.41 7.31
N TRP A 297 -8.20 -4.32 7.30
CA TRP A 297 -8.52 -3.09 8.03
C TRP A 297 -9.81 -2.40 7.56
N ARG A 298 -10.28 -2.70 6.34
CA ARG A 298 -11.51 -2.14 5.77
C ARG A 298 -12.75 -2.59 6.53
N VAL A 299 -12.73 -3.80 7.12
CA VAL A 299 -13.86 -4.33 7.91
C VAL A 299 -13.69 -3.92 9.37
N GLN A 300 -14.50 -2.98 9.82
CA GLN A 300 -14.39 -2.38 11.14
C GLN A 300 -15.62 -2.62 11.98
N ARG A 301 -15.44 -2.61 13.30
CA ARG A 301 -16.53 -2.56 14.25
C ARG A 301 -16.37 -1.30 15.10
N GLN A 302 -17.31 -0.37 14.96
CA GLN A 302 -17.38 0.90 15.68
C GLN A 302 -18.54 0.81 16.67
N GLY A 303 -18.26 0.30 17.88
CA GLY A 303 -19.29 -0.01 18.86
C GLY A 303 -20.26 -1.09 18.34
N ASN A 304 -21.51 -0.70 18.11
CA ASN A 304 -22.54 -1.58 17.58
C ASN A 304 -22.64 -1.58 16.05
N ILE A 305 -21.91 -0.74 15.33
CA ILE A 305 -21.94 -0.69 13.86
C ILE A 305 -20.75 -1.46 13.29
N VAL A 306 -20.99 -2.25 12.26
CA VAL A 306 -19.99 -2.91 11.43
C VAL A 306 -19.95 -2.20 10.08
N VAL A 307 -18.77 -1.75 9.66
CA VAL A 307 -18.58 -0.97 8.43
C VAL A 307 -17.57 -1.68 7.53
N LEU A 308 -17.77 -1.59 6.22
CA LEU A 308 -16.73 -1.87 5.23
C LEU A 308 -16.35 -0.55 4.55
N ASP A 309 -15.07 -0.18 4.61
CA ASP A 309 -14.56 0.96 3.85
C ASP A 309 -14.46 0.61 2.35
N THR A 310 -15.39 1.14 1.57
CA THR A 310 -15.47 0.93 0.12
C THR A 310 -14.71 2.00 -0.70
N SER A 311 -13.87 2.82 -0.07
CA SER A 311 -13.08 3.83 -0.80
C SER A 311 -12.11 3.13 -1.77
N GLY A 312 -12.25 3.46 -3.06
CA GLY A 312 -11.50 2.81 -4.15
C GLY A 312 -11.90 1.38 -4.49
N VAL A 313 -13.05 0.91 -3.97
CA VAL A 313 -13.57 -0.43 -4.25
C VAL A 313 -14.68 -0.32 -5.27
N ASP A 314 -14.58 -1.08 -6.35
CA ASP A 314 -15.63 -1.15 -7.37
C ASP A 314 -16.77 -2.05 -6.89
N VAL A 315 -17.87 -1.43 -6.45
CA VAL A 315 -19.07 -2.16 -6.01
C VAL A 315 -20.16 -2.05 -7.08
N PHE A 316 -20.59 -3.18 -7.64
CA PHE A 316 -21.64 -3.20 -8.66
C PHE A 316 -22.64 -4.34 -8.47
N GLY A 317 -23.75 -4.25 -9.20
CA GLY A 317 -24.90 -5.14 -9.06
C GLY A 317 -25.85 -4.68 -7.95
N SER A 318 -26.92 -5.44 -7.77
CA SER A 318 -27.84 -5.26 -6.65
C SER A 318 -28.45 -6.58 -6.25
N ILE A 319 -28.64 -6.75 -4.95
CA ILE A 319 -29.39 -7.85 -4.35
C ILE A 319 -30.15 -7.29 -3.15
N THR A 320 -31.17 -7.98 -2.67
CA THR A 320 -31.81 -7.60 -1.41
C THR A 320 -31.22 -8.42 -0.26
N ALA A 321 -31.16 -7.86 0.94
CA ALA A 321 -30.79 -8.63 2.14
C ALA A 321 -31.67 -9.89 2.30
N ALA A 322 -32.95 -9.81 1.92
CA ALA A 322 -33.87 -10.94 1.90
C ALA A 322 -33.46 -12.03 0.90
N SER A 323 -32.98 -11.66 -0.29
CA SER A 323 -32.47 -12.62 -1.29
C SER A 323 -31.22 -13.34 -0.78
N LEU A 324 -30.30 -12.63 -0.13
CA LEU A 324 -29.14 -13.22 0.53
C LEU A 324 -29.55 -14.16 1.67
N ALA A 325 -30.47 -13.75 2.53
CA ALA A 325 -31.00 -14.58 3.61
C ALA A 325 -31.69 -15.86 3.07
N LYS A 326 -32.41 -15.77 1.95
CA LYS A 326 -33.00 -16.92 1.26
C LYS A 326 -31.96 -17.89 0.72
N GLU A 327 -30.86 -17.39 0.15
CA GLU A 327 -29.75 -18.21 -0.36
C GLU A 327 -29.19 -19.14 0.74
N PHE A 328 -28.99 -18.60 1.95
CA PHE A 328 -28.50 -19.38 3.09
C PHE A 328 -29.56 -20.30 3.71
N SER A 329 -30.83 -19.87 3.71
CA SER A 329 -31.94 -20.64 4.28
C SER A 329 -32.29 -21.86 3.43
N ALA A 330 -32.33 -21.73 2.10
CA ALA A 330 -32.71 -22.80 1.16
C ALA A 330 -31.77 -24.01 1.18
N ARG A 331 -30.53 -23.83 1.65
CA ARG A 331 -29.52 -24.91 1.69
C ARG A 331 -29.52 -25.69 3.00
N ARG A 332 -29.98 -25.10 4.12
CA ARG A 332 -30.12 -25.81 5.40
C ARG A 332 -31.16 -26.94 5.33
N SER A 333 -32.16 -26.83 4.46
CA SER A 333 -33.21 -27.83 4.27
C SER A 333 -32.80 -29.07 3.45
N SER A 334 -31.62 -29.06 2.80
CA SER A 334 -31.20 -30.15 1.90
C SER A 334 -30.32 -31.24 2.56
N SER A 335 -30.09 -31.16 3.87
CA SER A 335 -29.18 -32.06 4.60
C SER A 335 -29.85 -32.88 5.72
N ARG A 336 -31.16 -33.15 5.59
CA ARG A 336 -31.89 -34.06 6.49
C ARG A 336 -32.35 -35.29 5.74
#